data_AF-A0A0F7RSX9-F1
#
_entry.id   AF-A0A0F7RSX9-F1
#
_cell.length_a   1.000
_cell.length_b   1.000
_cell.length_c   1.000
_cell.angle_alpha   90.00
_cell.angle_beta   90.00
_cell.angle_gamma   90.00
#
_symmetry.space_group_name_H-M   'P 1'
#
loop_
_entity.id
_entity.type
_entity.pdbx_description
1 polymer ?
#
loop_
_entity_poly.entity_id
_entity_poly.type
_entity_poly.pdbx_seq_one_letter_code
_entity_poly.pdbx_strand_id
1 'polypeptide(L)'
;MRYGLEAYIAQLKSVPSAVYNLGGIVYFGISHPSLELVGNQTDQGYLIQALRTRPNSTVDAYRQHGFHLSRTHGIDGALSHYNVQALISPSGGNAPLYPISDCAQYPVISVPMGFYANHTPVGHEFPYYPYPRAPTGLSFTSTKWTEPLLLRIAHAYEQATHVRRHRQPYAAARAKSQINNLIPPREEQELDSRRLSFNSVDPALIV
;
A
#
# COMPACT_ATOMS: atom_id res chain seq x y z
N MET A 1 5.15 17.08 1.32
CA MET A 1 5.39 16.58 2.70
C MET A 1 5.24 17.69 3.73
N ARG A 2 6.13 18.70 3.80
CA ARG A 2 6.11 19.76 4.84
C ARG A 2 4.74 20.41 5.06
N TYR A 3 4.16 21.01 4.01
CA TYR A 3 2.92 21.78 4.10
C TYR A 3 1.74 20.97 4.67
N GLY A 4 1.50 19.77 4.14
CA GLY A 4 0.42 18.91 4.61
C GLY A 4 0.60 18.40 6.04
N LEU A 5 1.84 18.08 6.44
CA LEU A 5 2.15 17.66 7.80
C LEU A 5 1.95 18.79 8.82
N GLU A 6 2.45 19.99 8.53
CA GLU A 6 2.27 21.15 9.41
C GLU A 6 0.79 21.55 9.52
N ALA A 7 0.04 21.48 8.41
CA ALA A 7 -1.41 21.71 8.40
C ALA A 7 -2.18 20.67 9.22
N TYR A 8 -1.76 19.40 9.19
CA TYR A 8 -2.34 18.34 10.02
C TYR A 8 -2.07 18.58 11.51
N ILE A 9 -0.83 18.86 11.90
CA ILE A 9 -0.45 19.09 13.30
C ILE A 9 -1.21 20.29 13.89
N ALA A 10 -1.39 21.37 13.12
CA ALA A 10 -2.13 22.55 13.54
C ALA A 10 -3.61 22.29 13.86
N GLN A 11 -4.19 21.17 13.37
CA GLN A 11 -5.57 20.78 13.65
C GLN A 11 -5.71 19.91 14.91
N LEU A 12 -4.60 19.46 15.50
CA LEU A 12 -4.63 18.62 16.69
C LEU A 12 -5.06 19.45 17.91
N LYS A 13 -6.02 18.93 18.69
CA LYS A 13 -6.48 19.55 19.93
C LYS A 13 -5.38 19.69 20.99
N SER A 14 -4.43 18.75 21.00
CA SER A 14 -3.32 18.70 21.93
C SER A 14 -2.14 17.97 21.29
N VAL A 15 -0.92 18.43 21.56
CA VAL A 15 0.32 17.78 21.08
C VAL A 15 1.21 17.51 22.30
N PRO A 16 1.03 16.36 23.00
CA PRO A 16 1.75 16.06 24.23
C PRO A 16 3.28 16.01 24.08
N SER A 17 3.77 15.68 22.88
CA SER A 17 5.20 15.69 22.57
C SER A 17 5.81 17.09 22.48
N ALA A 18 4.98 18.14 22.42
CA ALA A 18 5.38 19.52 22.13
C ALA A 18 6.15 19.70 20.80
N VAL A 19 5.97 18.78 19.84
CA VAL A 19 6.57 18.85 18.50
C VAL A 19 5.52 19.33 17.49
N TYR A 20 5.59 20.61 17.10
CA TYR A 20 4.49 21.28 16.39
C TYR A 20 4.67 21.43 14.87
N ASN A 21 5.83 21.06 14.32
CA ASN A 21 6.12 21.23 12.90
C ASN A 21 7.24 20.30 12.44
N LEU A 22 7.52 20.31 11.13
CA LEU A 22 8.58 19.48 10.54
C LEU A 22 9.97 19.80 11.12
N GLY A 23 10.23 21.07 11.46
CA GLY A 23 11.49 21.48 12.09
C GLY A 23 11.68 20.86 13.46
N GLY A 24 10.62 20.83 14.28
CA GLY A 24 10.61 20.16 15.57
C GLY A 24 10.84 18.65 15.45
N ILE A 25 10.24 18.00 14.45
CA ILE A 25 10.45 16.57 14.18
C ILE A 25 11.91 16.29 13.85
N VAL A 26 12.49 17.08 12.92
CA VAL A 26 13.90 16.95 12.56
C VAL A 26 14.80 17.19 13.78
N TYR A 27 14.54 18.23 14.57
CA TYR A 27 15.30 18.52 15.79
C TYR A 27 15.21 17.40 16.83
N PHE A 28 14.01 16.82 17.02
CA PHE A 28 13.82 15.71 17.94
C PHE A 28 14.69 14.51 17.57
N GLY A 29 14.69 14.10 16.31
CA GLY A 29 15.52 12.97 15.87
C GLY A 29 17.02 13.26 15.86
N ILE A 30 17.46 14.52 15.68
CA ILE A 30 18.87 14.91 15.88
C ILE A 30 19.27 14.81 17.35
N SER A 31 18.36 15.19 18.26
CA SER A 31 18.63 15.21 19.71
C SER A 31 18.50 13.83 20.37
N HIS A 32 17.83 12.88 19.71
CA HIS A 32 17.60 11.52 20.21
C HIS A 32 17.96 10.44 19.17
N PRO A 33 19.21 10.42 18.66
CA PRO A 33 19.60 9.52 17.59
C PRO A 33 19.49 8.05 17.99
N SER A 34 19.69 7.71 19.26
CA SER A 34 19.52 6.35 19.78
C SER A 34 18.07 5.85 19.75
N LEU A 35 17.09 6.75 19.65
CA LEU A 35 15.66 6.42 19.54
C LEU A 35 15.19 6.44 18.08
N GLU A 36 15.69 7.36 17.27
CA GLU A 36 15.12 7.68 15.95
C GLU A 36 15.96 7.17 14.76
N LEU A 37 17.24 6.86 14.95
CA LEU A 37 18.10 6.33 13.89
C LEU A 37 18.38 4.84 14.13
N VAL A 38 18.01 4.00 13.16
CA VAL A 38 18.17 2.54 13.23
C VAL A 38 19.20 2.06 12.22
N GLY A 39 20.02 1.08 12.62
CA GLY A 39 20.97 0.44 11.72
C GLY A 39 22.10 1.40 11.31
N ASN A 40 22.22 1.64 10.00
CA ASN A 40 23.25 2.49 9.39
C ASN A 40 22.74 3.91 9.05
N GLN A 41 21.56 4.30 9.52
CA GLN A 41 21.02 5.63 9.28
C GLN A 41 21.86 6.68 10.01
N THR A 42 22.32 7.69 9.26
CA THR A 42 23.13 8.79 9.80
C THR A 42 22.32 10.07 10.01
N ASP A 43 21.18 10.22 9.33
CA ASP A 43 20.34 11.40 9.39
C ASP A 43 18.87 11.13 9.03
N GLN A 44 18.07 12.20 8.99
CA GLN A 44 16.69 12.23 8.51
C GLN A 44 16.58 12.90 7.13
N GLY A 45 17.43 12.50 6.17
CA GLY A 45 17.67 13.20 4.91
C GLY A 45 16.43 13.71 4.16
N TYR A 46 15.40 12.87 3.98
CA TYR A 46 14.16 13.29 3.29
C TYR A 46 13.37 14.36 4.06
N LEU A 47 13.31 14.28 5.39
CA LEU A 47 12.66 15.29 6.23
C LEU A 47 13.44 16.61 6.20
N ILE A 48 14.78 16.53 6.23
CA ILE A 48 15.68 17.68 6.10
C ILE A 48 15.52 18.34 4.73
N GLN A 49 15.46 17.57 3.64
CA GLN A 49 15.20 18.08 2.29
C GLN A 49 13.82 18.75 2.22
N ALA A 50 12.79 18.15 2.82
CA ALA A 50 11.45 18.71 2.85
C ALA A 50 11.38 20.08 3.58
N LEU A 51 12.25 20.36 4.56
CA LEU A 51 12.34 21.69 5.20
C LEU A 51 12.69 22.80 4.21
N ARG A 52 13.43 22.48 3.15
CA ARG A 52 13.84 23.41 2.09
C ARG A 52 12.73 23.70 1.07
N THR A 53 11.63 22.95 1.13
CA THR A 53 10.52 23.11 0.18
C THR A 53 9.48 24.13 0.66
N ARG A 54 8.85 24.85 -0.27
CA ARG A 54 7.69 25.71 -0.06
C ARG A 54 6.69 25.47 -1.18
N PRO A 55 5.37 25.56 -0.93
CA PRO A 55 4.39 25.62 -2.02
C PRO A 55 4.76 26.75 -2.98
N ASN A 56 4.85 26.46 -4.27
CA ASN A 56 5.08 27.44 -5.32
C ASN A 56 4.47 26.94 -6.65
N SER A 57 4.36 27.85 -7.62
CA SER A 57 3.79 27.55 -8.95
C SER A 57 4.57 26.45 -9.70
N THR A 58 5.87 26.33 -9.46
CA THR A 58 6.71 25.27 -10.03
C THR A 58 6.30 23.88 -9.54
N VAL A 59 6.00 23.72 -8.25
CA VAL A 59 5.52 22.45 -7.68
C VAL A 59 4.17 22.05 -8.30
N ASP A 60 3.27 23.01 -8.50
CA ASP A 60 2.00 22.74 -9.18
C ASP A 60 2.18 22.35 -10.65
N ALA A 61 3.10 23.00 -11.37
CA ALA A 61 3.44 22.63 -12.74
C ALA A 61 3.98 21.19 -12.82
N TYR A 62 4.90 20.81 -11.94
CA TYR A 62 5.40 19.43 -11.88
C TYR A 62 4.30 18.41 -11.55
N ARG A 63 3.37 18.76 -10.67
CA ARG A 63 2.23 17.90 -10.34
C ARG A 63 1.30 17.72 -11.54
N GLN A 64 0.98 18.78 -12.26
CA GLN A 64 0.13 18.69 -13.46
C GLN A 64 0.82 17.90 -14.58
N HIS A 65 2.11 18.10 -14.76
CA HIS A 65 2.91 17.30 -15.69
C HIS A 65 2.90 15.81 -15.30
N GLY A 66 3.07 15.50 -14.01
CA GLY A 66 2.94 14.13 -13.49
C GLY A 66 1.57 13.52 -13.78
N PHE A 67 0.48 14.25 -13.57
CA PHE A 67 -0.87 13.78 -13.93
C PHE A 67 -1.02 13.55 -15.44
N HIS A 68 -0.50 14.43 -16.28
CA HIS A 68 -0.58 14.29 -17.72
C HIS A 68 0.12 13.02 -18.23
N LEU A 69 1.32 12.76 -17.70
CA LEU A 69 2.11 11.57 -18.03
C LEU A 69 1.50 10.28 -17.48
N SER A 70 1.00 10.30 -16.26
CA SER A 70 0.50 9.09 -15.59
C SER A 70 -0.92 8.70 -16.00
N ARG A 71 -1.75 9.68 -16.38
CA ARG A 71 -3.15 9.49 -16.80
C ARG A 71 -3.23 9.33 -18.32
N THR A 72 -3.46 10.42 -19.04
CA THR A 72 -3.72 10.44 -20.49
C THR A 72 -2.61 9.77 -21.30
N HIS A 73 -1.34 10.05 -20.98
CA HIS A 73 -0.19 9.45 -21.67
C HIS A 73 0.36 8.19 -20.97
N GLY A 74 -0.36 7.70 -19.96
CA GLY A 74 0.03 6.55 -19.15
C GLY A 74 -1.11 5.54 -19.11
N ILE A 75 -1.74 5.42 -17.94
CA ILE A 75 -2.73 4.38 -17.67
C ILE A 75 -3.93 4.48 -18.62
N ASP A 76 -4.54 5.66 -18.77
CA ASP A 76 -5.74 5.81 -19.61
C ASP A 76 -5.41 5.57 -21.09
N GLY A 77 -4.25 6.06 -21.55
CA GLY A 77 -3.76 5.84 -22.90
C GLY A 77 -3.54 4.36 -23.20
N ALA A 78 -2.90 3.62 -22.29
CA ALA A 78 -2.68 2.19 -22.43
C ALA A 78 -3.99 1.38 -22.40
N LEU A 79 -4.89 1.67 -21.45
CA LEU A 79 -6.20 1.01 -21.38
C LEU A 79 -7.00 1.21 -22.67
N SER A 80 -7.03 2.43 -23.20
CA SER A 80 -7.73 2.76 -24.44
C SER A 80 -7.08 2.12 -25.67
N HIS A 81 -5.75 2.16 -25.77
CA HIS A 81 -5.03 1.62 -26.93
C HIS A 81 -5.23 0.11 -27.08
N TYR A 82 -5.16 -0.62 -25.97
CA TYR A 82 -5.34 -2.08 -25.97
C TYR A 82 -6.79 -2.53 -25.78
N ASN A 83 -7.73 -1.60 -25.59
CA ASN A 83 -9.14 -1.87 -25.30
C ASN A 83 -9.34 -2.85 -24.12
N VAL A 84 -8.65 -2.57 -23.01
CA VAL A 84 -8.71 -3.38 -21.77
C VAL A 84 -9.18 -2.52 -20.61
N GLN A 85 -9.74 -3.17 -19.57
CA GLN A 85 -10.28 -2.47 -18.40
C GLN A 85 -9.31 -2.43 -17.20
N ALA A 86 -8.21 -3.18 -17.25
CA ALA A 86 -7.19 -3.18 -16.22
C ALA A 86 -5.83 -3.55 -16.83
N LEU A 87 -4.77 -2.98 -16.26
CA LEU A 87 -3.38 -3.34 -16.51
C LEU A 87 -2.89 -4.24 -15.39
N ILE A 88 -2.02 -5.19 -15.73
CA ILE A 88 -1.47 -6.16 -14.79
C ILE A 88 0.05 -6.01 -14.76
N SER A 89 0.64 -6.00 -13.57
CA SER A 89 2.10 -6.00 -13.40
C SER A 89 2.50 -6.77 -12.14
N PRO A 90 3.75 -7.29 -12.05
CA PRO A 90 4.28 -7.73 -10.78
C PRO A 90 4.22 -6.61 -9.74
N SER A 91 3.86 -6.93 -8.50
CA SER A 91 3.73 -5.93 -7.43
C SER A 91 5.07 -5.33 -6.96
N GLY A 92 6.20 -5.88 -7.41
CA GLY A 92 7.54 -5.39 -7.12
C GLY A 92 8.54 -5.88 -8.15
N GLY A 93 9.83 -5.59 -7.93
CA GLY A 93 10.90 -5.87 -8.88
C GLY A 93 11.22 -4.66 -9.77
N ASN A 94 11.71 -4.90 -10.98
CA ASN A 94 12.35 -3.86 -11.80
C ASN A 94 11.37 -2.90 -12.52
N ALA A 95 10.08 -3.24 -12.60
CA ALA A 95 9.11 -2.43 -13.35
C ALA A 95 7.66 -2.56 -12.84
N PRO A 96 7.38 -2.27 -11.54
CA PRO A 96 6.00 -2.25 -11.06
C PRO A 96 5.23 -1.05 -11.63
N LEU A 97 3.92 -1.18 -11.87
CA LEU A 97 3.07 -0.08 -12.35
C LEU A 97 2.49 0.80 -11.22
N TYR A 98 2.59 0.38 -9.95
CA TYR A 98 2.01 1.16 -8.84
C TYR A 98 2.56 2.59 -8.74
N PRO A 99 3.85 2.92 -9.04
CA PRO A 99 4.31 4.31 -8.97
C PRO A 99 3.62 5.24 -9.97
N ILE A 100 3.27 4.73 -11.16
CA ILE A 100 2.51 5.47 -12.17
C ILE A 100 1.08 5.67 -11.67
N SER A 101 0.49 4.65 -11.05
CA SER A 101 -0.86 4.68 -10.49
C SER A 101 -0.98 5.64 -9.31
N ASP A 102 0.03 5.66 -8.43
CA ASP A 102 0.13 6.58 -7.30
C ASP A 102 0.20 8.03 -7.80
N CYS A 103 1.01 8.28 -8.84
CA CYS A 103 1.08 9.59 -9.48
C CYS A 103 -0.26 9.97 -10.11
N ALA A 104 -0.93 9.05 -10.80
CA ALA A 104 -2.25 9.27 -11.40
C ALA A 104 -3.36 9.46 -10.35
N GLN A 105 -3.14 9.00 -9.12
CA GLN A 105 -4.16 8.84 -8.07
C GLN A 105 -5.25 7.85 -8.48
N TYR A 106 -4.84 6.75 -9.10
CA TYR A 106 -5.70 5.68 -9.61
C TYR A 106 -5.61 4.44 -8.73
N PRO A 107 -6.67 3.61 -8.72
CA PRO A 107 -6.71 2.46 -7.83
C PRO A 107 -5.75 1.35 -8.29
N VAL A 108 -5.12 0.71 -7.31
CA VAL A 108 -4.29 -0.49 -7.46
C VAL A 108 -4.73 -1.50 -6.41
N ILE A 109 -4.87 -2.77 -6.82
CA ILE A 109 -5.05 -3.88 -5.89
C ILE A 109 -4.01 -4.96 -6.19
N SER A 110 -3.40 -5.50 -5.14
CA SER A 110 -2.36 -6.54 -5.27
C SER A 110 -2.80 -7.81 -4.57
N VAL A 111 -2.60 -8.95 -5.22
CA VAL A 111 -2.91 -10.29 -4.69
C VAL A 111 -1.69 -11.20 -4.80
N PRO A 112 -1.55 -12.22 -3.93
CA PRO A 112 -0.41 -13.13 -3.99
C PRO A 112 -0.36 -13.91 -5.31
N MET A 113 0.78 -13.84 -6.01
CA MET A 113 1.01 -14.53 -7.29
C MET A 113 1.87 -15.78 -7.13
N GLY A 114 2.81 -15.76 -6.18
CA GLY A 114 3.65 -16.91 -5.93
C GLY A 114 4.72 -16.64 -4.90
N PHE A 115 5.78 -17.44 -4.99
CA PHE A 115 6.96 -17.32 -4.17
C PHE A 115 8.21 -17.48 -5.03
N TYR A 116 9.28 -16.80 -4.66
CA TYR A 116 10.61 -17.04 -5.24
C TYR A 116 11.06 -18.48 -4.98
N ALA A 117 11.93 -18.99 -5.87
CA ALA A 117 12.45 -20.34 -5.78
C ALA A 117 13.26 -20.56 -4.48
N ASN A 118 13.43 -21.82 -4.08
CA ASN A 118 14.20 -22.15 -2.87
C ASN A 118 15.69 -21.81 -3.01
N HIS A 119 16.20 -21.72 -4.24
CA HIS A 119 17.60 -21.43 -4.55
C HIS A 119 17.81 -19.96 -4.99
N THR A 120 16.82 -19.08 -4.79
CA THR A 120 16.97 -17.66 -5.12
C THR A 120 18.10 -17.03 -4.31
N PRO A 121 19.13 -16.45 -4.93
CA PRO A 121 20.18 -15.72 -4.22
C PRO A 121 19.58 -14.59 -3.39
N VAL A 122 20.10 -14.41 -2.17
CA VAL A 122 19.67 -13.30 -1.31
C VAL A 122 20.26 -12.01 -1.88
N GLY A 123 19.40 -11.01 -2.09
CA GLY A 123 19.82 -9.67 -2.53
C GLY A 123 20.82 -9.03 -1.57
N HIS A 124 21.60 -8.07 -2.07
CA HIS A 124 22.71 -7.48 -1.33
C HIS A 124 22.35 -6.20 -0.56
N GLU A 125 21.22 -5.57 -0.88
CA GLU A 125 20.79 -4.30 -0.30
C GLU A 125 19.64 -4.50 0.69
N PHE A 126 19.65 -3.77 1.81
CA PHE A 126 18.58 -3.85 2.80
C PHE A 126 17.34 -3.01 2.36
N PRO A 127 16.11 -3.54 2.50
CA PRO A 127 15.77 -4.89 2.96
C PRO A 127 16.19 -5.94 1.94
N TYR A 128 16.92 -6.96 2.40
CA TYR A 128 17.50 -8.01 1.54
C TYR A 128 16.41 -8.69 0.72
N TYR A 129 16.33 -8.36 -0.57
CA TYR A 129 15.33 -8.86 -1.50
C TYR A 129 15.92 -8.99 -2.92
N PRO A 130 15.53 -10.01 -3.71
CA PRO A 130 14.70 -11.13 -3.30
C PRO A 130 15.45 -12.06 -2.33
N TYR A 131 14.73 -13.01 -1.75
CA TYR A 131 15.28 -14.06 -0.90
C TYR A 131 14.54 -15.37 -1.17
N PRO A 132 15.11 -16.54 -0.79
CA PRO A 132 14.43 -17.81 -0.96
C PRO A 132 13.00 -17.78 -0.42
N ARG A 133 12.05 -18.23 -1.26
CA ARG A 133 10.63 -18.32 -0.87
C ARG A 133 9.97 -16.99 -0.52
N ALA A 134 10.57 -15.85 -0.89
CA ALA A 134 9.92 -14.55 -0.72
C ALA A 134 8.56 -14.54 -1.42
N PRO A 135 7.48 -14.08 -0.78
CA PRO A 135 6.20 -13.92 -1.45
C PRO A 135 6.31 -12.86 -2.54
N THR A 136 5.67 -13.11 -3.68
CA THR A 136 5.53 -12.13 -4.77
C THR A 136 4.05 -11.95 -5.12
N GLY A 137 3.71 -10.74 -5.54
CA GLY A 137 2.34 -10.33 -5.84
C GLY A 137 2.14 -10.00 -7.32
N LEU A 138 0.88 -10.00 -7.71
CA LEU A 138 0.36 -9.47 -8.96
C LEU A 138 -0.52 -8.28 -8.64
N SER A 139 -0.23 -7.13 -9.26
CA SER A 139 -0.99 -5.89 -9.12
C SER A 139 -1.88 -5.66 -10.33
N PHE A 140 -3.12 -5.29 -10.07
CA PHE A 140 -4.09 -4.82 -11.04
C PHE A 140 -4.29 -3.31 -10.85
N THR A 141 -4.10 -2.56 -11.92
CA THR A 141 -4.27 -1.11 -11.99
C THR A 141 -5.37 -0.79 -12.99
N SER A 142 -6.19 0.20 -12.73
CA SER A 142 -7.20 0.68 -13.67
C SER A 142 -7.36 2.20 -13.57
N THR A 143 -8.30 2.78 -14.32
CA THR A 143 -8.61 4.21 -14.25
C THR A 143 -9.34 4.58 -12.95
N LYS A 144 -9.54 5.88 -12.73
CA LYS A 144 -10.17 6.44 -11.54
C LYS A 144 -11.54 5.80 -11.23
N TRP A 145 -11.83 5.57 -9.96
CA TRP A 145 -13.14 5.12 -9.46
C TRP A 145 -13.57 3.71 -9.92
N THR A 146 -12.61 2.86 -10.26
CA THR A 146 -12.85 1.48 -10.71
C THR A 146 -12.51 0.43 -9.66
N GLU A 147 -12.46 0.81 -8.38
CA GLU A 147 -12.25 -0.11 -7.26
C GLU A 147 -13.22 -1.31 -7.28
N PRO A 148 -14.52 -1.15 -7.58
CA PRO A 148 -15.43 -2.31 -7.66
C PRO A 148 -15.05 -3.31 -8.76
N LEU A 149 -14.54 -2.83 -9.90
CA LEU A 149 -14.05 -3.70 -10.98
C LEU A 149 -12.79 -4.44 -10.52
N LEU A 150 -11.82 -3.71 -9.96
CA LEU A 150 -10.56 -4.28 -9.49
C LEU A 150 -10.78 -5.33 -8.40
N LEU A 151 -11.71 -5.10 -7.46
CA LEU A 151 -12.10 -6.09 -6.45
C LEU A 151 -12.63 -7.37 -7.09
N ARG A 152 -13.47 -7.27 -8.13
CA ARG A 152 -14.00 -8.46 -8.84
C ARG A 152 -12.89 -9.24 -9.53
N ILE A 153 -11.99 -8.56 -10.23
CA ILE A 153 -10.86 -9.19 -10.94
C ILE A 153 -9.92 -9.88 -9.94
N ALA A 154 -9.50 -9.15 -8.89
CA ALA A 154 -8.61 -9.65 -7.86
C ALA A 154 -9.22 -10.84 -7.11
N HIS A 155 -10.51 -10.75 -6.76
CA HIS A 155 -11.22 -11.85 -6.12
C HIS A 155 -11.29 -13.09 -7.01
N ALA A 156 -11.63 -12.94 -8.29
CA ALA A 156 -11.67 -14.06 -9.23
C ALA A 156 -10.29 -14.74 -9.35
N TYR A 157 -9.22 -13.96 -9.45
CA TYR A 157 -7.85 -14.48 -9.45
C TYR A 157 -7.50 -15.21 -8.14
N GLU A 158 -7.80 -14.61 -6.99
CA GLU A 158 -7.49 -15.20 -5.68
C GLU A 158 -8.25 -16.51 -5.46
N GLN A 159 -9.53 -16.57 -5.83
CA GLN A 159 -10.34 -17.79 -5.71
C GLN A 159 -9.89 -18.89 -6.67
N ALA A 160 -9.41 -18.54 -7.86
CA ALA A 160 -8.91 -19.52 -8.82
C ALA A 160 -7.56 -20.13 -8.42
N THR A 161 -6.75 -19.40 -7.64
CA THR A 161 -5.34 -19.75 -7.42
C THR A 161 -4.98 -20.08 -5.98
N HIS A 162 -5.65 -19.46 -5.00
CA HIS A 162 -5.41 -19.62 -3.56
C HIS A 162 -3.92 -19.57 -3.13
N VAL A 163 -3.09 -18.83 -3.87
CA VAL A 163 -1.62 -18.86 -3.73
C VAL A 163 -1.15 -18.63 -2.31
N ARG A 164 -1.82 -17.74 -1.58
CA ARG A 164 -1.50 -17.42 -0.17
C ARG A 164 -1.40 -18.68 0.70
N ARG A 165 -2.15 -19.73 0.39
CA ARG A 165 -2.20 -20.98 1.15
C ARG A 165 -1.15 -22.00 0.73
N HIS A 166 -0.44 -21.80 -0.37
CA HIS A 166 0.56 -22.75 -0.88
C HIS A 166 1.80 -22.85 0.00
N ARG A 167 2.08 -21.84 0.84
CA ARG A 167 3.18 -21.87 1.80
C ARG A 167 2.78 -21.24 3.11
N GLN A 168 3.32 -21.79 4.19
CA GLN A 168 3.23 -21.19 5.51
C GLN A 168 4.30 -20.11 5.67
N PRO A 169 3.97 -18.96 6.29
CA PRO A 169 4.98 -17.99 6.71
C PRO A 169 6.02 -18.65 7.63
N TYR A 170 7.25 -18.15 7.59
CA TYR A 170 8.27 -18.47 8.59
C TYR A 170 7.74 -18.20 9.99
N ALA A 171 8.20 -18.95 10.99
CA ALA A 171 7.66 -18.85 12.36
C ALA A 171 7.65 -17.41 12.91
N ALA A 172 8.70 -16.63 12.62
CA ALA A 172 8.80 -15.22 13.00
C ALA A 172 7.80 -14.29 12.28
N ALA A 173 7.36 -14.66 11.07
CA ALA A 173 6.41 -13.90 10.26
C ALA A 173 4.96 -14.37 10.41
N ARG A 174 4.69 -15.36 11.29
CA ARG A 174 3.32 -15.76 11.61
C ARG A 174 2.68 -14.65 12.43
N ALA A 175 1.59 -14.09 11.90
CA ALA A 175 0.84 -13.06 12.60
C ALA A 175 0.39 -13.57 13.98
N LYS A 176 0.81 -12.86 15.03
CA LYS A 176 0.28 -13.05 16.38
C LYS A 176 -0.87 -12.06 16.53
N SER A 177 -2.10 -12.55 16.40
CA SER A 177 -3.25 -11.69 16.61
C SER A 177 -3.51 -11.53 18.10
N GLN A 178 -3.65 -10.29 18.56
CA GLN A 178 -4.21 -9.98 19.88
C GLN A 178 -5.74 -9.92 19.82
N ILE A 179 -6.38 -10.19 18.68
CA ILE A 179 -7.85 -10.07 18.54
C ILE A 179 -8.58 -10.96 19.54
N ASN A 180 -8.01 -12.12 19.88
CA ASN A 180 -8.58 -13.04 20.87
C ASN A 180 -8.56 -12.45 22.30
N ASN A 181 -7.75 -11.41 22.55
CA ASN A 181 -7.74 -10.67 23.83
C ASN A 181 -8.77 -9.55 23.85
N LEU A 182 -9.24 -9.09 22.68
CA LEU A 182 -10.21 -7.99 22.53
C LEU A 182 -11.62 -8.50 22.26
N ILE A 183 -11.74 -9.65 21.59
CA ILE A 183 -12.98 -10.29 21.20
C ILE A 183 -12.87 -11.75 21.66
N PRO A 184 -13.72 -12.21 22.59
CA PRO A 184 -13.73 -13.62 22.96
C PRO A 184 -14.00 -14.49 21.73
N PRO A 185 -13.40 -15.70 21.65
CA PRO A 185 -13.69 -16.63 20.56
C PRO A 185 -15.19 -16.82 20.45
N ARG A 186 -15.72 -16.73 19.22
CA ARG A 186 -17.14 -17.00 18.97
C ARG A 186 -17.42 -18.43 19.43
N GLU A 187 -18.40 -18.63 20.31
CA GLU A 187 -18.87 -19.97 20.67
C GLU A 187 -19.22 -20.71 19.38
N GLU A 188 -18.78 -21.97 19.25
CA GLU A 188 -19.09 -22.85 18.13
C GLU A 188 -20.59 -23.18 18.13
N GLN A 189 -21.42 -22.22 17.76
CA GLN A 189 -22.75 -22.51 17.25
C GLN A 189 -22.57 -22.92 15.79
N GLU A 190 -23.05 -24.12 15.47
CA GLU A 190 -23.00 -24.78 14.17
C GLU A 190 -22.99 -23.79 13.00
N LEU A 191 -21.97 -23.92 12.14
CA LEU A 191 -21.87 -23.21 10.88
C LEU A 191 -23.10 -23.51 10.01
N ASP A 192 -24.15 -22.71 10.14
CA ASP A 192 -25.21 -22.64 9.14
C ASP A 192 -24.62 -21.97 7.90
N SER A 193 -24.19 -22.81 6.95
CA SER A 193 -23.57 -22.46 5.67
C SER A 193 -24.45 -21.53 4.81
N ARG A 194 -25.69 -21.25 5.20
CA ARG A 194 -26.60 -20.32 4.54
C ARG A 194 -26.31 -18.84 4.79
N ARG A 195 -25.57 -18.48 5.85
CA ARG A 195 -25.35 -17.07 6.23
C ARG A 195 -24.10 -16.40 5.63
N LEU A 196 -23.29 -17.13 4.87
CA LEU A 196 -22.04 -16.61 4.26
C LEU A 196 -22.17 -16.23 2.78
N SER A 197 -23.38 -16.13 2.25
CA SER A 197 -23.59 -15.57 0.90
C SER A 197 -23.77 -14.06 1.00
N PHE A 198 -22.92 -13.29 0.30
CA PHE A 198 -23.16 -11.86 0.04
C PHE A 198 -24.37 -11.61 -0.90
N ASN A 199 -25.13 -12.66 -1.25
CA ASN A 199 -26.26 -12.61 -2.17
C ASN A 199 -27.63 -12.65 -1.48
N SER A 200 -27.70 -12.72 -0.15
CA SER A 200 -28.98 -12.62 0.56
C SER A 200 -29.30 -11.17 0.91
N VAL A 201 -29.62 -10.37 -0.11
CA VAL A 201 -30.41 -9.15 0.11
C VAL A 201 -31.86 -9.60 0.23
N ASP A 202 -32.47 -9.35 1.38
CA ASP A 202 -33.89 -9.56 1.60
C ASP A 202 -34.68 -8.60 0.67
N PRO A 203 -35.50 -9.09 -0.28
CA PRO A 203 -36.29 -8.22 -1.15
C PRO A 203 -37.33 -7.40 -0.39
N ALA A 204 -37.61 -7.70 0.89
CA ALA A 204 -38.59 -6.98 1.70
C ALA A 204 -38.09 -5.64 2.28
N LEU A 205 -36.81 -5.29 2.07
CA LEU A 205 -36.22 -4.03 2.56
C LEU A 205 -36.06 -2.93 1.49
N ILE A 206 -36.76 -3.08 0.35
CA ILE A 206 -36.97 -1.98 -0.60
C ILE A 206 -38.45 -1.59 -0.56
N VAL A 207 -38.76 -0.60 0.27
CA VAL A 207 -39.91 0.31 0.11
C VAL A 207 -39.39 1.72 0.32
#